data_AF-A0A938LDR9-F1
#
_entry.id   AF-A0A938LDR9-F1
#
_cell.length_a   1.000
_cell.length_b   1.000
_cell.length_c   1.000
_cell.angle_alpha   90.00
_cell.angle_beta   90.00
_cell.angle_gamma   90.00
#
_symmetry.space_group_name_H-M   'P 1'
#
loop_
_entity.id
_entity.type
_entity.pdbx_description
1 polymer ?
#
loop_
_entity_poly.entity_id
_entity_poly.type
_entity_poly.pdbx_seq_one_letter_code
_entity_poly.pdbx_strand_id
1 'polypeptide(L)'
;MTLHLPKSVSVQIAHLDGRPLRQAGVVLSIQTFATHKNDIRLFPFLTDEDGIARITQADMRAEAVATYDSGLMDYSAIETAHEMIEIHLVSCSELALAIDARTRSWTSLLKGENTRWRSIEQLVETLRTATNHKLVIPDALSIRPKVRARWNQPDATCEYLLRVRTQP
;
A
#
# COMPACT_ATOMS: atom_id res chain seq x y z
N MET A 1 17.70 -13.74 3.77
CA MET A 1 16.46 -14.24 4.40
C MET A 1 15.28 -13.78 3.55
N THR A 2 14.27 -14.62 3.40
CA THR A 2 13.10 -14.43 2.52
C THR A 2 11.96 -13.73 3.22
N LEU A 3 11.10 -13.07 2.45
CA LEU A 3 9.92 -12.37 2.95
C LEU A 3 8.85 -13.37 3.43
N HIS A 4 8.39 -13.18 4.67
CA HIS A 4 7.21 -13.86 5.20
C HIS A 4 6.14 -12.83 5.55
N LEU A 5 5.03 -12.82 4.81
CA LEU A 5 3.92 -11.92 5.09
C LEU A 5 3.38 -12.18 6.50
N PRO A 6 3.30 -11.15 7.38
CA PRO A 6 2.77 -11.30 8.72
C PRO A 6 1.26 -11.58 8.68
N LYS A 7 0.71 -12.11 9.78
CA LYS A 7 -0.72 -12.37 9.94
C LYS A 7 -1.54 -11.09 9.79
N SER A 8 -1.06 -10.00 10.39
CA SER A 8 -1.68 -8.69 10.26
C SER A 8 -0.70 -7.55 10.50
N VAL A 9 -1.01 -6.40 9.91
CA VAL A 9 -0.27 -5.15 10.04
C VAL A 9 -1.27 -4.04 10.35
N SER A 10 -0.98 -3.25 11.39
CA SER A 10 -1.70 -2.02 11.70
C SER A 10 -0.77 -0.82 11.57
N VAL A 11 -1.18 0.20 10.83
CA VAL A 11 -0.40 1.43 10.64
C VAL A 11 -1.23 2.62 11.13
N GLN A 12 -0.82 3.21 12.25
CA GLN A 12 -1.40 4.46 12.75
C GLN A 12 -0.70 5.65 12.08
N ILE A 13 -1.49 6.55 11.49
CA ILE A 13 -1.00 7.86 11.07
C ILE A 13 -0.94 8.78 12.30
N ALA A 14 0.15 9.51 12.45
CA ALA A 14 0.34 10.45 13.54
C ALA A 14 0.94 11.77 13.06
N HIS A 15 0.68 12.83 13.79
CA HIS A 15 1.40 14.08 13.66
C HIS A 15 2.89 13.89 13.95
N LEU A 16 3.72 14.88 13.59
CA LEU A 16 5.16 14.84 13.87
C LEU A 16 5.50 14.69 15.37
N ASP A 17 4.63 15.22 16.24
CA ASP A 17 4.76 15.11 17.70
C ASP A 17 4.34 13.72 18.24
N GLY A 18 3.87 12.82 17.38
CA GLY A 18 3.46 11.47 17.72
C GLY A 18 2.01 11.32 18.15
N ARG A 19 1.22 12.41 18.25
CA ARG A 19 -0.22 12.30 18.53
C ARG A 19 -0.95 11.65 17.35
N PRO A 20 -1.91 10.72 17.59
CA PRO A 20 -2.70 10.12 16.53
C PRO A 20 -3.39 11.18 15.67
N LEU A 21 -3.28 11.02 14.35
CA LEU A 21 -4.03 11.83 13.39
C LEU A 21 -5.27 11.03 12.95
N ARG A 22 -6.44 11.40 13.47
CA ARG A 22 -7.72 10.78 13.14
C ARG A 22 -8.18 11.24 11.77
N GLN A 23 -7.81 10.48 10.74
CA GLN A 23 -8.13 10.82 9.35
C GLN A 23 -8.37 9.55 8.54
N ALA A 24 -9.64 9.33 8.17
CA ALA A 24 -10.02 8.27 7.26
C ALA A 24 -9.60 8.55 5.82
N GLY A 25 -9.44 7.47 5.06
CA GLY A 25 -9.21 7.53 3.61
C GLY A 25 -7.80 7.94 3.21
N VAL A 26 -6.84 7.97 4.15
CA VAL A 26 -5.42 8.09 3.80
C VAL A 26 -4.95 6.75 3.25
N VAL A 27 -4.43 6.78 2.01
CA VAL A 27 -3.96 5.62 1.27
C VAL A 27 -2.47 5.39 1.51
N LEU A 28 -2.13 4.14 1.85
CA LEU A 28 -0.78 3.63 2.00
C LEU A 28 -0.47 2.54 0.96
N SER A 29 0.82 2.30 0.76
CA SER A 29 1.33 1.16 0.01
C SER A 29 2.49 0.49 0.76
N ILE A 30 2.64 -0.81 0.55
CA ILE A 30 3.79 -1.59 1.01
C ILE A 30 4.67 -1.90 -0.21
N GLN A 31 5.90 -1.40 -0.19
CA GLN A 31 6.95 -1.72 -1.15
C GLN A 31 7.70 -2.96 -0.64
N THR A 32 7.79 -3.98 -1.48
CA THR A 32 8.70 -5.12 -1.29
C THR A 32 9.95 -4.92 -2.13
N PHE A 33 11.03 -5.63 -1.80
CA PHE A 33 12.27 -5.59 -2.57
C PHE A 33 12.55 -6.97 -3.15
N ALA A 34 12.38 -7.12 -4.46
CA ALA A 34 12.58 -8.38 -5.13
C ALA A 34 14.07 -8.74 -5.16
N THR A 35 14.39 -10.03 -4.97
CA THR A 35 15.76 -10.54 -5.17
C THR A 35 16.06 -10.70 -6.66
N HIS A 36 15.03 -10.96 -7.45
CA HIS A 36 15.05 -11.10 -8.90
C HIS A 36 13.77 -10.51 -9.51
N LYS A 37 13.87 -9.94 -10.72
CA LYS A 37 12.78 -9.26 -11.44
C LYS A 37 12.34 -7.95 -10.78
N ASN A 38 11.06 -7.59 -10.90
CA ASN A 38 10.52 -6.32 -10.43
C ASN A 38 10.02 -6.42 -8.99
N ASP A 39 10.20 -5.33 -8.25
CA ASP A 39 9.59 -5.15 -6.94
C ASP A 39 8.07 -5.20 -7.02
N ILE A 40 7.44 -5.79 -6.00
CA ILE A 40 5.99 -5.81 -5.88
C ILE A 40 5.57 -4.69 -4.94
N ARG A 41 4.65 -3.84 -5.41
CA ARG A 41 3.99 -2.83 -4.61
C ARG A 41 2.58 -3.28 -4.29
N LEU A 42 2.30 -3.53 -3.01
CA LEU A 42 0.96 -3.85 -2.53
C LEU A 42 0.22 -2.55 -2.22
N PHE A 43 -0.86 -2.28 -2.93
CA PHE A 43 -1.68 -1.07 -2.73
C PHE A 43 -3.06 -1.23 -3.41
N PRO A 44 -4.11 -0.52 -2.95
CA PRO A 44 -4.12 0.49 -1.89
C PRO A 44 -4.57 -0.06 -0.52
N PHE A 45 -4.02 0.48 0.57
CA PHE A 45 -4.54 0.23 1.93
C PHE A 45 -5.02 1.55 2.54
N LEU A 46 -6.22 1.56 3.12
CA LEU A 46 -6.84 2.78 3.61
C LEU A 46 -6.93 2.79 5.13
N THR A 47 -6.79 3.98 5.69
CA THR A 47 -7.07 4.27 7.10
C THR A 47 -8.57 4.42 7.35
N ASP A 48 -8.99 4.01 8.54
CA ASP A 48 -10.33 4.25 9.08
C ASP A 48 -10.44 5.62 9.78
N GLU A 49 -11.56 5.86 10.46
CA GLU A 49 -11.84 7.10 11.20
C GLU A 49 -10.82 7.41 12.30
N ASP A 50 -10.18 6.39 12.87
CA ASP A 50 -9.12 6.53 13.87
C ASP A 50 -7.74 6.83 13.23
N GLY A 51 -7.66 6.87 11.89
CA GLY A 51 -6.41 7.04 11.16
C GLY A 51 -5.55 5.78 11.15
N ILE A 52 -6.17 4.60 11.31
CA ILE A 52 -5.49 3.31 11.35
C ILE A 52 -5.81 2.52 10.09
N ALA A 53 -4.78 2.14 9.35
CA ALA A 53 -4.92 1.13 8.30
C ALA A 53 -4.67 -0.25 8.89
N ARG A 54 -5.68 -1.12 8.81
CA ARG A 54 -5.56 -2.54 9.22
C ARG A 54 -5.48 -3.40 7.97
N ILE A 55 -4.41 -4.15 7.86
CA ILE A 55 -4.04 -4.92 6.68
C ILE A 55 -3.85 -6.37 7.11
N THR A 56 -4.63 -7.28 6.57
CA THR A 56 -4.49 -8.71 6.86
C THR A 56 -3.52 -9.37 5.89
N GLN A 57 -3.03 -10.56 6.24
CA GLN A 57 -2.27 -11.39 5.31
C GLN A 57 -3.05 -11.69 4.02
N ALA A 58 -4.37 -11.90 4.14
CA ALA A 58 -5.23 -12.15 2.99
C ALA A 58 -5.29 -10.94 2.04
N ASP A 59 -5.39 -9.71 2.59
CA ASP A 59 -5.35 -8.49 1.77
C ASP A 59 -4.03 -8.38 0.99
N MET A 60 -2.90 -8.62 1.66
CA MET A 60 -1.57 -8.57 1.03
C MET A 60 -1.40 -9.63 -0.07
N ARG A 61 -1.91 -10.85 0.18
CA ARG A 61 -1.89 -11.93 -0.81
C ARG A 61 -2.78 -11.61 -2.01
N ALA A 62 -3.97 -11.04 -1.79
CA ALA A 62 -4.87 -10.65 -2.86
C ALA A 62 -4.22 -9.61 -3.78
N GLU A 63 -3.54 -8.60 -3.22
CA GLU A 63 -2.81 -7.60 -4.02
C GLU A 63 -1.62 -8.18 -4.79
N ALA A 64 -0.87 -9.11 -4.17
CA ALA A 64 0.21 -9.80 -4.85
C ALA A 64 -0.31 -10.64 -6.04
N VAL A 65 -1.39 -11.39 -5.83
CA VAL A 65 -2.03 -12.21 -6.88
C VAL A 65 -2.55 -11.33 -8.01
N ALA A 66 -3.26 -10.24 -7.71
CA ALA A 66 -3.73 -9.30 -8.74
C ALA A 66 -2.57 -8.71 -9.55
N THR A 67 -1.43 -8.44 -8.90
CA THR A 67 -0.21 -7.99 -9.58
C THR A 67 0.33 -9.05 -10.53
N TYR A 68 0.34 -10.33 -10.15
CA TYR A 68 0.78 -11.43 -11.03
C TYR A 68 -0.16 -11.64 -12.20
N ASP A 69 -1.46 -11.68 -11.93
CA ASP A 69 -2.51 -11.93 -12.91
C ASP A 69 -2.62 -10.81 -13.94
N SER A 70 -2.13 -9.60 -13.58
CA SER A 70 -2.02 -8.50 -14.51
C SER A 70 -1.16 -8.84 -15.73
N GLY A 71 -0.09 -9.63 -15.53
CA GLY A 71 0.83 -10.03 -16.60
C GLY A 71 1.62 -8.86 -17.22
N LEU A 72 1.66 -7.70 -16.57
CA LEU A 72 2.24 -6.47 -17.16
C LEU A 72 3.74 -6.39 -17.05
N MET A 73 4.28 -7.02 -16.02
CA MET A 73 5.71 -7.12 -15.80
C MET A 73 6.05 -8.53 -15.33
N ASP A 74 7.32 -8.87 -15.45
CA ASP A 74 7.86 -10.06 -14.83
C ASP A 74 7.92 -9.88 -13.32
N TYR A 75 7.11 -10.65 -12.60
CA TYR A 75 7.19 -10.77 -11.15
C TYR A 75 7.60 -12.19 -10.74
N SER A 76 8.16 -12.29 -9.54
CA SER A 76 8.39 -13.55 -8.82
C SER A 76 7.37 -13.67 -7.69
N ALA A 77 7.24 -14.85 -7.09
CA ALA A 77 6.40 -15.01 -5.91
C ALA A 77 6.92 -14.10 -4.78
N ILE A 78 6.01 -13.44 -4.07
CA ILE A 78 6.31 -12.42 -3.05
C ILE A 78 7.16 -12.99 -1.93
N GLU A 79 7.00 -14.28 -1.63
CA GLU A 79 7.80 -15.02 -0.66
C GLU A 79 9.29 -15.14 -1.05
N THR A 80 9.64 -14.92 -2.31
CA THR A 80 11.05 -14.91 -2.78
C THR A 80 11.72 -13.54 -2.67
N ALA A 81 10.95 -12.50 -2.33
CA ALA A 81 11.49 -11.17 -2.08
C ALA A 81 12.38 -11.15 -0.83
N HIS A 82 13.20 -10.11 -0.72
CA HIS A 82 13.97 -9.84 0.48
C HIS A 82 13.02 -9.54 1.64
N GLU A 83 13.36 -9.99 2.85
CA GLU A 83 12.56 -9.75 4.07
C GLU A 83 12.30 -8.27 4.41
N MET A 84 12.96 -7.35 3.72
CA MET A 84 12.85 -5.92 3.98
C MET A 84 11.62 -5.40 3.27
N ILE A 85 10.89 -4.50 3.92
CA ILE A 85 9.77 -3.78 3.32
C ILE A 85 9.85 -2.31 3.68
N GLU A 86 9.19 -1.48 2.87
CA GLU A 86 8.90 -0.10 3.22
C GLU A 86 7.39 0.16 3.12
N ILE A 87 6.82 0.78 4.16
CA ILE A 87 5.44 1.25 4.17
C ILE A 87 5.45 2.76 3.96
N HIS A 88 4.71 3.22 2.97
CA HIS A 88 4.67 4.64 2.58
C HIS A 88 3.24 5.11 2.43
N LEU A 89 3.06 6.43 2.57
CA LEU A 89 1.90 7.09 2.00
C LEU A 89 2.01 7.11 0.47
N VAL A 90 0.88 7.00 -0.21
CA VAL A 90 0.81 7.21 -1.66
C VAL A 90 0.72 8.71 -1.94
N SER A 91 1.53 9.25 -2.85
CA SER A 91 1.43 10.67 -3.20
C SER A 91 0.22 10.96 -4.09
N CYS A 92 -0.17 12.23 -4.21
CA CYS A 92 -1.30 12.61 -5.06
C CYS A 92 -1.03 12.30 -6.55
N SER A 93 0.22 12.42 -7.00
CA SER A 93 0.59 12.07 -8.39
C SER A 93 0.46 10.56 -8.63
N GLU A 94 0.88 9.73 -7.67
CA GLU A 94 0.72 8.28 -7.74
C GLU A 94 -0.76 7.85 -7.69
N LEU A 95 -1.59 8.51 -6.88
CA LEU A 95 -3.04 8.29 -6.89
C LEU A 95 -3.63 8.63 -8.27
N ALA A 96 -3.25 9.76 -8.86
CA ALA A 96 -3.72 10.15 -10.18
C ALA A 96 -3.30 9.12 -11.26
N LEU A 97 -2.05 8.66 -11.25
CA LEU A 97 -1.57 7.61 -12.15
C LEU A 97 -2.31 6.28 -11.93
N ALA A 98 -2.57 5.91 -10.68
CA ALA A 98 -3.29 4.68 -10.35
C ALA A 98 -4.75 4.71 -10.83
N ILE A 99 -5.42 5.87 -10.72
CA ILE A 99 -6.76 6.11 -11.27
C ILE A 99 -6.72 6.06 -12.80
N ASP A 100 -5.74 6.72 -13.41
CA ASP A 100 -5.62 6.80 -14.87
C ASP A 100 -5.43 5.41 -15.51
N ALA A 101 -4.51 4.61 -14.97
CA ALA A 101 -4.27 3.24 -15.41
C ALA A 101 -5.55 2.39 -15.36
N ARG A 102 -6.35 2.55 -14.30
CA ARG A 102 -7.60 1.80 -14.08
C ARG A 102 -8.80 2.31 -14.87
N THR A 103 -8.71 3.49 -15.48
CA THR A 103 -9.83 4.10 -16.21
C THR A 103 -9.64 4.12 -17.72
N ARG A 104 -8.40 4.16 -18.23
CA ARG A 104 -8.14 4.32 -19.67
C ARG A 104 -7.50 3.10 -20.33
N SER A 105 -6.49 2.51 -19.70
CA SER A 105 -5.49 1.74 -20.45
C SER A 105 -5.39 0.25 -20.08
N TRP A 106 -5.95 -0.19 -18.95
CA TRP A 106 -5.66 -1.54 -18.43
C TRP A 106 -6.88 -2.29 -17.87
N THR A 107 -8.11 -1.85 -18.16
CA THR A 107 -9.33 -2.48 -17.61
C THR A 107 -9.47 -3.97 -17.94
N SER A 108 -8.89 -4.44 -19.05
CA SER A 108 -8.88 -5.86 -19.46
C SER A 108 -7.70 -6.67 -18.90
N LEU A 109 -6.64 -5.99 -18.44
CA LEU A 109 -5.41 -6.60 -17.96
C LEU A 109 -5.39 -6.70 -16.45
N LEU A 110 -6.03 -5.76 -15.77
CA LEU A 110 -6.25 -5.76 -14.33
C LEU A 110 -7.23 -6.87 -13.95
N LYS A 111 -6.65 -8.04 -13.69
CA LYS A 111 -7.33 -9.27 -13.25
C LYS A 111 -6.99 -9.47 -11.78
N GLY A 112 -7.99 -9.77 -10.96
CA GLY A 112 -7.81 -10.06 -9.54
C GLY A 112 -8.26 -8.96 -8.59
N GLU A 113 -8.53 -7.73 -9.07
CA GLU A 113 -9.12 -6.67 -8.23
C GLU A 113 -10.43 -7.10 -7.57
N ASN A 114 -11.23 -7.95 -8.24
CA ASN A 114 -12.50 -8.47 -7.73
C ASN A 114 -12.36 -9.32 -6.46
N THR A 115 -11.15 -9.77 -6.13
CA THR A 115 -10.89 -10.58 -4.92
C THR A 115 -10.98 -9.73 -3.65
N ARG A 116 -10.62 -8.44 -3.74
CA ARG A 116 -10.62 -7.50 -2.61
C ARG A 116 -11.64 -6.38 -2.79
N TRP A 117 -11.89 -5.97 -4.01
CA TRP A 117 -12.82 -4.91 -4.38
C TRP A 117 -14.05 -5.52 -5.04
N ARG A 118 -15.24 -4.94 -4.89
CA ARG A 118 -16.43 -5.48 -5.58
C ARG A 118 -16.36 -5.26 -7.09
N SER A 119 -15.71 -4.18 -7.51
CA SER A 119 -15.41 -3.88 -8.91
C SER A 119 -14.26 -2.87 -9.04
N ILE A 120 -13.73 -2.72 -10.26
CA ILE A 120 -12.71 -1.71 -10.57
C ILE A 120 -13.25 -0.29 -10.33
N GLU A 121 -14.53 -0.03 -10.63
CA GLU A 121 -15.17 1.27 -10.38
C GLU A 121 -15.18 1.62 -8.90
N GLN A 122 -15.46 0.65 -8.02
CA GLN A 122 -15.41 0.86 -6.58
C GLN A 122 -13.98 1.20 -6.11
N LEU A 123 -12.97 0.52 -6.65
CA LEU A 123 -11.58 0.82 -6.36
C LEU A 123 -11.21 2.24 -6.83
N VAL A 124 -11.59 2.60 -8.05
CA VAL A 124 -11.34 3.95 -8.59
C VAL A 124 -12.01 5.02 -7.73
N GLU A 125 -13.26 4.81 -7.31
CA GLU A 125 -13.97 5.75 -6.44
C GLU A 125 -13.29 5.87 -5.06
N THR A 126 -12.81 4.74 -4.52
CA THR A 126 -12.02 4.71 -3.29
C THR A 126 -10.73 5.54 -3.42
N LEU A 127 -10.04 5.45 -4.56
CA LEU A 127 -8.83 6.24 -4.82
C LEU A 127 -9.13 7.73 -5.03
N ARG A 128 -10.26 8.08 -5.66
CA ARG A 128 -10.69 9.47 -5.88
C ARG A 128 -11.07 10.18 -4.58
N THR A 129 -11.68 9.44 -3.65
CA THR A 129 -12.09 9.96 -2.34
C THR A 129 -10.97 9.94 -1.30
N ALA A 130 -9.78 9.49 -1.68
CA ALA A 130 -8.61 9.47 -0.81
C ALA A 130 -8.25 10.86 -0.27
N THR A 131 -7.86 10.91 1.00
CA THR A 131 -7.60 12.16 1.73
C THR A 131 -6.12 12.53 1.78
N ASN A 132 -5.27 11.85 0.99
CA ASN A 132 -3.82 12.08 0.90
C ASN A 132 -3.47 13.53 0.56
N HIS A 133 -4.32 14.25 -0.17
CA HIS A 133 -4.15 15.68 -0.46
C HIS A 133 -4.11 16.57 0.78
N LYS A 134 -4.65 16.12 1.92
CA LYS A 134 -4.59 16.86 3.20
C LYS A 134 -3.24 16.70 3.91
N LEU A 135 -2.33 15.87 3.38
CA LEU A 135 -1.01 15.61 3.94
C LEU A 135 0.08 16.14 3.02
N VAL A 136 1.24 16.48 3.59
CA VAL A 136 2.43 16.82 2.81
C VAL A 136 3.17 15.52 2.50
N ILE A 137 2.98 15.01 1.28
CA ILE A 137 3.56 13.75 0.81
C ILE A 137 4.47 14.06 -0.40
N PRO A 138 5.81 14.04 -0.23
CA PRO A 138 6.72 14.21 -1.35
C PRO A 138 6.59 13.11 -2.39
N ASP A 139 6.69 13.44 -3.67
CA ASP A 139 6.70 12.44 -4.75
C ASP A 139 7.95 11.56 -4.70
N ALA A 140 9.11 12.12 -4.35
CA ALA A 140 10.35 11.36 -4.24
C ALA A 140 10.34 10.40 -3.03
N LEU A 141 10.46 9.08 -3.29
CA LEU A 141 10.47 8.02 -2.26
C LEU A 141 11.62 8.12 -1.25
N SER A 142 12.73 8.79 -1.61
CA SER A 142 13.90 8.95 -0.74
C SER A 142 13.65 9.85 0.47
N ILE A 143 12.77 10.84 0.33
CA ILE A 143 12.46 11.83 1.37
C ILE A 143 11.04 11.68 1.94
N ARG A 144 10.26 10.73 1.41
CA ARG A 144 8.89 10.49 1.84
C ARG A 144 8.87 9.86 3.24
N PRO A 145 7.95 10.28 4.14
CA PRO A 145 7.72 9.58 5.39
C PRO A 145 7.45 8.09 5.14
N LYS A 146 8.18 7.23 5.86
CA LYS A 146 8.08 5.79 5.70
C LYS A 146 8.47 5.04 6.96
N VAL A 147 7.92 3.83 7.06
CA VAL A 147 8.37 2.81 8.00
C VAL A 147 9.19 1.81 7.21
N ARG A 148 10.38 1.47 7.71
CA ARG A 148 11.19 0.38 7.18
C ARG A 148 11.20 -0.74 8.21
N ALA A 149 10.84 -1.95 7.78
CA ALA A 149 10.75 -3.09 8.67
C ALA A 149 11.26 -4.38 8.01
N ARG A 150 11.36 -5.43 8.83
CA ARG A 150 11.66 -6.79 8.38
C ARG A 150 10.47 -7.68 8.68
N TRP A 151 10.04 -8.44 7.68
CA TRP A 151 8.97 -9.41 7.77
C TRP A 151 9.52 -10.80 7.49
N ASN A 152 9.83 -11.53 8.56
CA ASN A 152 10.36 -12.89 8.51
C ASN A 152 9.62 -13.86 9.46
N GLN A 153 8.51 -13.42 10.05
CA GLN A 153 7.68 -14.20 10.97
C GLN A 153 6.23 -14.24 10.45
N PRO A 154 5.75 -15.37 9.91
CA PRO A 154 4.44 -15.44 9.27
C PRO A 154 3.25 -15.21 10.23
N ASP A 155 3.40 -15.56 11.51
CA ASP A 155 2.34 -15.43 12.51
C ASP A 155 2.38 -14.08 13.27
N ALA A 156 3.30 -13.18 12.89
CA ALA A 156 3.45 -11.91 13.57
C ALA A 156 2.23 -11.00 13.35
N THR A 157 1.89 -10.25 14.40
CA THR A 157 1.06 -9.05 14.30
C THR A 157 1.98 -7.85 14.45
N CYS A 158 2.02 -6.99 13.43
CA CYS A 158 2.92 -5.85 13.39
C CYS A 158 2.14 -4.54 13.59
N GLU A 159 2.63 -3.68 14.46
CA GLU A 159 2.07 -2.35 14.68
C GLU A 159 3.13 -1.29 14.35
N TYR A 160 2.74 -0.31 13.53
CA TYR A 160 3.62 0.74 13.06
C TYR A 160 3.00 2.11 13.23
N LEU A 161 3.86 3.11 13.46
CA LEU A 161 3.49 4.52 13.53
C LEU A 161 4.14 5.26 12.36
N LEU A 162 3.35 5.93 11.54
CA LEU A 162 3.83 6.75 10.43
C LEU A 162 3.57 8.23 10.73
N ARG A 163 4.65 8.98 10.95
CA ARG A 163 4.59 10.41 11.30
C ARG A 163 4.56 11.28 10.05
N VAL A 164 3.62 12.22 10.02
CA VAL A 164 3.31 13.01 8.83
C VAL A 164 3.19 14.50 9.16
N ARG A 165 3.36 15.33 8.13
CA ARG A 165 2.95 16.74 8.16
C ARG A 165 1.59 16.85 7.49
N THR A 166 0.68 17.61 8.08
CA THR A 166 -0.59 17.99 7.45
C THR A 166 -0.37 19.23 6.60
N GLN A 167 -1.17 19.40 5.55
CA GLN A 167 -1.26 20.70 4.89
C GLN A 167 -1.89 21.72 5.86
N PRO A 168 -1.47 22.99 5.82
CA PRO A 168 -2.09 24.06 6.59
C PRO A 168 -3.53 24.32 6.16
#